data_AF-A0A1M6ZGT9-F1
#
_entry.id   AF-A0A1M6ZGT9-F1
#
_cell.length_a   1.000
_cell.length_b   1.000
_cell.length_c   1.000
_cell.angle_alpha   90.00
_cell.angle_beta   90.00
_cell.angle_gamma   90.00
#
_symmetry.space_group_name_H-M   'P 1'
#
loop_
_entity.id
_entity.type
_entity.pdbx_description
1 polymer ?
#
loop_
_entity_poly.entity_id
_entity_poly.type
_entity_poly.pdbx_seq_one_letter_code
_entity_poly.pdbx_strand_id
1 'polypeptide(L)'
;MKIKIYIDFNNIKCYFNNMKGGEDVERIPDWIMQLEEEDLAFIKNFVLASGSLKEIAGIYGVTYPTVRLRLDKLIQKIQLTEQKEQEPYVRLIKELAMDDKLDFDTAKLLITAYRKEKGEK
;
A
#
# COMPACT_ATOMS: atom_id res chain seq x y z
N MET A 1 -17.11 -9.29 11.47
CA MET A 1 -15.95 -8.53 11.99
C MET A 1 -15.81 -7.27 11.15
N LYS A 2 -16.03 -6.07 11.70
CA LYS A 2 -15.89 -4.81 10.96
C LYS A 2 -14.48 -4.26 11.23
N ILE A 3 -13.59 -4.34 10.25
CA ILE A 3 -12.28 -3.69 10.31
C ILE A 3 -12.53 -2.19 10.13
N LYS A 4 -12.27 -1.39 11.17
CA LYS A 4 -12.23 0.07 11.07
C LYS A 4 -10.80 0.44 10.65
N ILE A 5 -10.63 0.87 9.40
CA ILE A 5 -9.36 1.43 8.93
C ILE A 5 -9.32 2.89 9.42
N TYR A 6 -8.43 3.21 10.34
CA TYR A 6 -8.13 4.59 10.75
C TYR A 6 -7.05 5.11 9.80
N ILE A 7 -7.38 6.02 8.89
CA ILE A 7 -6.38 6.67 8.02
C ILE A 7 -6.13 8.07 8.59
N ASP A 8 -5.03 8.21 9.33
CA ASP A 8 -4.54 9.52 9.78
C ASP A 8 -3.59 10.11 8.72
N PHE A 9 -4.09 11.08 7.96
CA PHE A 9 -3.33 11.76 6.91
C PHE A 9 -2.27 12.74 7.45
N ASN A 10 -2.32 13.12 8.73
CA ASN A 10 -1.23 13.88 9.36
C ASN A 10 -0.03 12.96 9.63
N ASN A 11 -0.28 11.70 10.03
CA ASN A 11 0.79 10.74 10.28
C ASN A 11 1.48 10.24 9.01
N ILE A 12 0.83 10.21 7.84
CA ILE A 12 1.49 9.88 6.56
C ILE A 12 2.69 10.80 6.28
N LYS A 13 2.57 12.10 6.61
CA LYS A 13 3.68 13.06 6.48
C LYS A 13 4.80 12.81 7.49
N CYS A 14 4.48 12.34 8.69
CA CYS A 14 5.43 12.03 9.75
C CYS A 14 6.28 10.80 9.40
N TYR A 15 5.67 9.78 8.78
CA TYR A 15 6.38 8.56 8.39
C TYR A 15 7.40 8.75 7.26
N PHE A 16 7.16 9.67 6.31
CA PHE A 16 8.14 9.97 5.26
C PHE A 16 9.36 10.75 5.77
N ASN A 17 9.19 11.63 6.78
CA ASN A 17 10.27 12.46 7.30
C ASN A 17 11.13 11.76 8.38
N ASN A 18 10.65 10.68 9.01
CA ASN A 18 11.33 9.99 10.10
C ASN A 18 12.11 8.72 9.67
N MET A 19 12.77 8.72 8.50
CA MET A 19 13.80 7.71 8.18
C MET A 19 15.14 7.93 8.94
N LYS A 20 15.11 8.54 10.13
CA LYS A 20 16.27 8.65 11.04
C LYS A 20 15.82 8.53 12.50
N GLY A 21 15.58 7.32 12.97
CA GLY A 21 15.37 7.04 14.39
C GLY A 21 14.33 5.95 14.58
N GLY A 22 14.77 4.84 15.18
CA GLY A 22 13.92 3.68 15.44
C GLY A 22 12.95 3.89 16.59
N GLU A 23 12.16 2.82 16.76
CA GLU A 23 11.16 2.53 17.79
C GLU A 23 9.73 3.04 17.50
N ASP A 24 8.82 2.06 17.40
CA ASP A 24 7.38 2.12 17.11
C ASP A 24 6.94 2.66 15.74
N VAL A 25 7.40 2.00 14.67
CA VAL A 25 6.74 2.11 13.37
C VAL A 25 5.48 1.24 13.39
N GLU A 26 4.35 1.85 13.73
CA GLU A 26 3.03 1.37 13.31
C GLU A 26 3.13 0.95 11.84
N ARG A 27 3.08 -0.35 11.59
CA ARG A 27 3.37 -0.97 10.29
C ARG A 27 2.54 -0.33 9.19
N ILE A 28 3.19 0.48 8.36
CA ILE A 28 2.60 1.00 7.13
C ILE A 28 2.33 -0.21 6.21
N PRO A 29 1.10 -0.40 5.73
CA PRO A 29 0.79 -1.48 4.80
C PRO A 29 1.66 -1.45 3.54
N ASP A 30 2.10 -2.62 3.07
CA ASP A 30 2.97 -2.76 1.90
C ASP A 30 2.38 -2.07 0.65
N TRP A 31 1.04 -2.03 0.51
CA TRP A 31 0.38 -1.34 -0.58
C TRP A 31 0.58 0.18 -0.57
N ILE A 32 0.68 0.82 0.60
CA ILE A 32 0.97 2.25 0.72
C ILE A 32 2.42 2.52 0.31
N MET A 33 3.35 1.64 0.69
CA MET A 33 4.77 1.78 0.35
C MET A 33 5.05 1.66 -1.15
N GLN A 34 4.15 1.04 -1.92
CA GLN A 34 4.27 0.88 -3.37
C GLN A 34 3.61 2.00 -4.19
N LEU A 35 2.95 2.96 -3.52
CA LEU A 35 2.36 4.12 -4.19
C LEU A 35 3.39 5.21 -4.40
N GLU A 36 3.27 5.90 -5.54
CA GLU A 36 4.09 7.08 -5.83
C GLU A 36 3.56 8.31 -5.09
N GLU A 37 4.39 9.35 -4.95
CA GLU A 37 3.98 10.58 -4.28
C GLU A 37 2.73 11.20 -4.92
N GLU A 38 2.64 11.12 -6.25
CA GLU A 38 1.47 11.53 -7.02
C GLU A 38 0.20 10.72 -6.70
N ASP A 39 0.33 9.41 -6.49
CA ASP A 39 -0.78 8.53 -6.12
C ASP A 39 -1.30 8.91 -4.73
N LEU A 40 -0.38 9.18 -3.79
CA LEU A 40 -0.71 9.62 -2.42
C LEU A 40 -1.39 11.00 -2.42
N ALA A 41 -0.89 11.94 -3.21
CA ALA A 41 -1.51 13.25 -3.38
C ALA A 41 -2.92 13.15 -3.98
N PHE A 42 -3.09 12.25 -4.96
CA PHE A 42 -4.40 11.96 -5.54
C PHE A 42 -5.37 11.40 -4.50
N ILE A 43 -4.96 10.38 -3.73
CA ILE A 43 -5.78 9.78 -2.67
C ILE A 43 -6.19 10.84 -1.65
N LYS A 44 -5.23 11.65 -1.19
CA LYS A 44 -5.48 12.73 -0.23
C LYS A 44 -6.56 13.68 -0.74
N ASN A 45 -6.39 14.21 -1.95
CA ASN A 45 -7.35 15.14 -2.53
C ASN A 45 -8.71 14.46 -2.76
N PHE A 46 -8.71 13.21 -3.22
CA PHE A 46 -9.93 12.43 -3.43
C PHE A 46 -10.72 12.25 -2.14
N VAL A 47 -10.07 11.94 -1.03
CA VAL A 47 -10.71 11.81 0.28
C VAL A 47 -11.20 13.17 0.80
N LEU A 48 -10.43 14.24 0.62
CA LEU A 48 -10.86 15.60 0.97
C LEU A 48 -12.10 16.04 0.16
N ALA A 49 -12.20 15.60 -1.10
CA ALA A 49 -13.38 15.77 -1.95
C ALA A 49 -14.49 14.73 -1.67
N SER A 50 -14.44 14.02 -0.54
CA SER A 50 -15.42 12.98 -0.16
C SER A 50 -15.61 11.87 -1.22
N GLY A 51 -14.57 11.59 -2.00
CA GLY A 51 -14.60 10.62 -3.10
C GLY A 51 -15.29 11.12 -4.38
N SER A 52 -15.58 12.41 -4.50
CA SER A 52 -16.23 13.00 -5.66
C SER A 52 -15.27 13.12 -6.85
N LEU A 53 -15.41 12.22 -7.82
CA LEU A 53 -14.67 12.27 -9.08
C LEU A 53 -14.91 13.57 -9.87
N LYS A 54 -16.11 14.15 -9.77
CA LYS A 54 -16.47 15.40 -10.45
C LYS A 54 -15.74 16.60 -9.84
N GLU A 55 -15.66 16.64 -8.52
CA GLU A 55 -14.97 17.72 -7.81
C GLU A 55 -13.46 17.64 -8.04
N ILE A 56 -12.90 16.44 -8.02
CA ILE A 56 -11.50 16.20 -8.38
C ILE A 56 -11.20 16.60 -9.83
N ALA A 57 -12.09 16.31 -10.77
CA ALA A 57 -11.94 16.78 -12.15
C ALA A 57 -11.83 18.31 -12.21
N GLY A 58 -12.63 19.03 -11.41
CA GLY A 58 -12.52 20.48 -11.25
C GLY A 58 -11.18 20.92 -10.66
N ILE A 59 -10.73 20.30 -9.57
CA ILE A 59 -9.47 20.63 -8.88
C ILE A 59 -8.26 20.46 -9.81
N TYR A 60 -8.22 19.35 -10.56
CA TYR A 60 -7.10 19.05 -11.47
C TYR A 60 -7.25 19.69 -12.86
N GLY A 61 -8.34 20.39 -13.14
CA GLY A 61 -8.58 21.04 -14.44
C GLY A 61 -8.72 20.06 -15.61
N VAL A 62 -9.15 18.83 -15.34
CA VAL A 62 -9.29 17.75 -16.33
C VAL A 62 -10.73 17.25 -16.42
N THR A 63 -11.01 16.41 -17.41
CA THR A 63 -12.36 15.85 -17.57
C THR A 63 -12.62 14.71 -16.58
N TYR A 64 -13.91 14.50 -16.26
CA TYR A 64 -14.34 13.38 -15.42
C TYR A 64 -13.82 12.01 -15.92
N PRO A 65 -13.89 11.67 -17.23
CA PRO A 65 -13.29 10.44 -17.74
C PRO A 65 -11.79 10.30 -17.45
N THR A 66 -11.04 11.39 -17.50
CA THR A 66 -9.59 11.39 -17.21
C THR A 66 -9.32 11.02 -15.75
N VAL A 67 -10.04 11.64 -14.82
CA VAL A 67 -9.92 11.33 -13.38
C VAL A 67 -10.36 9.90 -13.09
N ARG A 68 -11.45 9.46 -13.72
CA ARG A 68 -11.96 8.10 -13.57
C ARG A 68 -10.90 7.07 -13.95
N LEU A 69 -10.24 7.25 -15.10
CA LEU A 69 -9.16 6.39 -15.54
C LEU A 69 -7.98 6.38 -14.57
N ARG A 70 -7.63 7.54 -13.99
CA ARG A 70 -6.57 7.64 -12.97
C ARG A 70 -6.94 6.85 -11.71
N LEU A 71 -8.17 6.99 -11.22
CA LEU A 71 -8.67 6.21 -10.07
C LEU A 71 -8.65 4.71 -10.37
N ASP A 72 -9.13 4.29 -11.54
CA ASP A 72 -9.18 2.87 -11.91
C ASP A 72 -7.77 2.25 -11.96
N LYS A 73 -6.76 2.98 -12.48
CA LYS A 73 -5.35 2.54 -12.45
C LYS A 73 -4.81 2.41 -11.03
N LEU A 74 -5.12 3.37 -10.16
CA LEU A 74 -4.72 3.34 -8.76
C LEU A 74 -5.33 2.12 -8.04
N ILE A 75 -6.62 1.85 -8.25
CA ILE A 75 -7.30 0.66 -7.70
C ILE A 75 -6.61 -0.62 -8.17
N GLN A 76 -6.29 -0.73 -9.47
CA GLN A 76 -5.58 -1.89 -10.01
C GLN A 76 -4.20 -2.05 -9.37
N LYS A 77 -3.44 -0.97 -9.19
CA LYS A 77 -2.13 -0.99 -8.53
C LYS A 77 -2.24 -1.55 -7.11
N ILE A 78 -3.19 -1.04 -6.32
CA ILE A 78 -3.44 -1.52 -4.94
C ILE A 78 -3.84 -3.00 -4.93
N GLN A 79 -4.77 -3.41 -5.80
CA GLN A 79 -5.22 -4.80 -5.87
C GLN A 79 -4.10 -5.78 -6.23
N LEU A 80 -3.21 -5.40 -7.17
CA LEU A 80 -2.06 -6.22 -7.53
C LEU A 80 -1.08 -6.36 -6.36
N THR A 81 -0.85 -5.29 -5.61
CA THR A 81 -0.01 -5.34 -4.41
C THR A 81 -0.62 -6.22 -3.33
N GLU A 82 -1.91 -6.08 -3.05
CA GLU A 82 -2.60 -6.92 -2.07
C GLU A 82 -2.67 -8.39 -2.52
N GLN A 83 -2.86 -8.68 -3.81
CA GLN A 83 -2.82 -10.05 -4.33
C GLN A 83 -1.44 -10.71 -4.14
N LYS A 84 -0.37 -9.96 -4.31
CA LYS A 84 1.00 -10.42 -4.00
C LYS A 84 1.20 -10.71 -2.50
N GLU A 85 0.45 -10.04 -1.62
CA GLU A 85 0.42 -10.37 -0.19
C GLU A 85 -0.46 -11.57 0.14
N GLN A 86 -1.49 -11.84 -0.66
CA GLN A 86 -2.44 -12.94 -0.45
C GLN A 86 -1.94 -14.31 -0.90
N GLU A 87 -0.71 -14.43 -1.44
CA GLU A 87 -0.13 -15.74 -1.73
C GLU A 87 -0.04 -16.56 -0.43
N PRO A 88 -0.79 -17.68 -0.30
CA PRO A 88 -0.95 -18.37 0.99
C PRO A 88 0.39 -18.77 1.62
N TYR A 89 1.38 -19.08 0.79
CA TYR A 89 2.71 -19.46 1.21
C TYR A 89 3.55 -18.28 1.74
N VAL A 90 3.54 -17.14 1.02
CA VAL A 90 4.22 -15.91 1.47
C VAL A 90 3.60 -15.40 2.76
N ARG A 91 2.28 -15.46 2.87
CA ARG A 91 1.55 -15.10 4.09
C ARG A 91 1.94 -15.99 5.26
N LEU A 92 1.97 -17.31 5.09
CA LEU A 92 2.40 -18.24 6.14
C LEU A 92 3.82 -17.94 6.62
N ILE A 93 4.75 -17.66 5.70
CA ILE A 93 6.13 -17.31 6.06
C ILE A 93 6.18 -16.00 6.86
N LYS A 94 5.42 -14.97 6.45
CA LYS A 94 5.29 -13.71 7.20
C LYS A 94 4.71 -13.95 8.60
N GLU A 95 3.66 -14.77 8.73
CA GLU A 95 3.04 -15.11 10.01
C GLU A 95 4.02 -15.86 10.93
N LEU A 96 4.77 -16.84 10.41
CA LEU A 96 5.79 -17.58 11.18
C LEU A 96 6.92 -16.67 11.68
N ALA A 97 7.31 -15.68 10.88
CA ALA A 97 8.33 -14.70 11.28
C ALA A 97 7.82 -13.72 12.34
N MET A 98 6.53 -13.36 12.30
CA MET A 98 5.89 -12.52 13.31
C MET A 98 5.70 -13.24 14.65
N ASP A 99 5.47 -14.55 14.61
CA ASP A 99 5.33 -15.40 15.79
C ASP A 99 6.69 -15.79 16.42
N ASP A 100 7.80 -15.21 15.95
CA ASP A 100 9.19 -15.55 16.32
C ASP A 100 9.55 -17.05 16.10
N LYS A 101 8.75 -17.78 15.31
CA LYS A 101 8.98 -19.19 14.96
C LYS A 101 9.98 -19.34 13.82
N LEU A 102 10.25 -18.25 13.11
CA LEU A 102 11.15 -18.20 11.97
C LEU A 102 11.95 -16.89 12.03
N ASP A 103 13.26 -17.00 11.89
CA ASP A 103 14.13 -15.83 11.82
C ASP A 103 13.81 -14.97 10.57
N PHE A 104 13.92 -13.64 10.72
CA PHE A 104 13.54 -12.68 9.69
C PHE A 104 14.36 -12.83 8.41
N ASP A 105 15.67 -13.04 8.52
CA ASP A 105 16.55 -13.22 7.38
C ASP A 105 16.21 -14.52 6.63
N THR A 106 15.86 -15.57 7.39
CA THR A 106 15.41 -16.85 6.84
C THR A 106 14.06 -16.71 6.12
N ALA A 107 13.10 -15.97 6.71
CA ALA A 107 11.81 -15.68 6.09
C ALA A 107 11.97 -14.96 4.76
N LYS A 108 12.87 -13.97 4.70
CA LYS A 108 13.19 -13.23 3.48
C LYS A 108 13.76 -14.16 2.40
N LEU A 109 14.69 -15.04 2.76
CA LEU A 109 15.29 -16.01 1.84
C LEU A 109 14.24 -16.94 1.23
N LEU A 110 13.31 -17.46 2.04
CA LEU A 110 12.23 -18.34 1.58
C LEU A 110 11.26 -17.62 0.63
N ILE A 111 10.86 -16.39 0.95
CA ILE A 111 9.98 -15.59 0.08
C ILE A 111 10.68 -15.29 -1.27
N THR A 112 11.96 -14.95 -1.25
CA THR A 112 12.74 -14.70 -2.47
C THR A 112 12.86 -15.96 -3.33
N ALA A 113 13.15 -17.12 -2.72
CA ALA A 113 13.24 -18.39 -3.44
C ALA A 113 11.90 -18.77 -4.10
N TYR A 114 10.79 -18.61 -3.36
CA TYR A 114 9.45 -18.90 -3.86
C TYR A 114 9.06 -18.01 -5.06
N ARG A 115 9.30 -16.70 -4.98
CA ARG A 115 9.01 -15.76 -6.09
C ARG A 115 9.83 -16.08 -7.35
N LYS A 116 11.09 -16.50 -7.16
CA LYS A 116 11.97 -16.93 -8.26
C LYS A 116 11.44 -18.18 -8.97
N GLU A 117 10.89 -19.13 -8.23
CA GLU A 117 10.27 -20.34 -8.78
C GLU A 117 8.99 -20.03 -9.57
N LYS A 118 8.19 -19.08 -9.09
CA LYS A 118 6.96 -18.63 -9.77
C LYS A 118 7.17 -17.81 -11.05
N GLY A 119 8.40 -17.48 -11.41
CA GLY A 119 8.72 -16.75 -12.63
C GLY A 119 8.43 -15.24 -12.56
N GLU A 120 8.20 -14.68 -11.36
CA GLU A 120 8.22 -13.23 -11.17
C GLU A 120 9.68 -12.75 -11.21
N LYS A 121 10.11 -12.22 -12.36
CA LYS A 121 11.37 -11.49 -12.50
C LYS A 121 11.21 -10.04 -12.04
#